data_AF-A0A7S4T2V4-F1
#
_entry.id   AF-A0A7S4T2V4-F1
#
_cell.length_a   1.000
_cell.length_b   1.000
_cell.length_c   1.000
_cell.angle_alpha   90.00
_cell.angle_beta   90.00
_cell.angle_gamma   90.00
#
_symmetry.space_group_name_H-M   'P 1'
#
loop_
_entity.id
_entity.type
_entity.pdbx_description
1 polymer ?
#
loop_
_entity_poly.entity_id
_entity_poly.type
_entity_poly.pdbx_seq_one_letter_code
_entity_poly.pdbx_strand_id
1 'polypeptide(L)'
;GAVIVDNNNNNNNAPKTTTTSSPNTKRNKQYQSDIQELYTSLKSTSLPIKIITHFAYIAAGMPKSHPSRPTSSHVITFRPYSSRDAHILCQMKRSIEVSDGTKVTLILQEALRAGKACRDESTVEEILVLKKFGSGKSRFGDGDVPLDLARMAAKAAKEKAVKPSIKRCIEKLEALNASKSISALRQTADLFLQTKLQQTSSSSKNVSPKVESILRKRMNAILHQPCIDLREGVGGDVDLIELEVLRLVQKEIDLVLLDQ
;
A
#
# COMPACT_ATOMS: atom_id res chain seq x y z
N GLY A 1 -57.51 -67.48 36.31
CA GLY A 1 -56.04 -67.56 36.37
C GLY A 1 -55.48 -66.65 35.31
N ALA A 2 -54.55 -65.79 35.69
CA ALA A 2 -53.98 -64.72 34.88
C ALA A 2 -53.36 -65.18 33.55
N VAL A 3 -53.44 -64.33 32.52
CA VAL A 3 -52.36 -64.12 31.56
C VAL A 3 -52.30 -62.62 31.22
N ILE A 4 -51.19 -62.02 31.62
CA ILE A 4 -50.68 -60.70 31.26
C ILE A 4 -49.91 -60.88 29.95
N VAL A 5 -50.13 -60.00 28.96
CA VAL A 5 -49.16 -59.77 27.87
C VAL A 5 -49.04 -58.27 27.67
N ASP A 6 -47.86 -57.77 28.05
CA ASP A 6 -47.35 -56.44 27.82
C ASP A 6 -47.15 -56.16 26.33
N ASN A 7 -47.43 -54.93 25.89
CA ASN A 7 -46.83 -54.39 24.68
C ASN A 7 -46.50 -52.90 24.89
N ASN A 8 -45.31 -52.66 25.45
CA ASN A 8 -44.71 -51.35 25.61
C ASN A 8 -44.10 -50.89 24.28
N ASN A 9 -44.74 -49.92 23.63
CA ASN A 9 -44.22 -49.25 22.44
C ASN A 9 -43.53 -47.94 22.87
N ASN A 10 -42.21 -47.99 23.05
CA ASN A 10 -41.43 -46.87 23.55
C ASN A 10 -40.93 -46.00 22.38
N ASN A 11 -41.61 -44.87 22.15
CA ASN A 11 -41.36 -43.92 21.08
C ASN A 11 -40.27 -42.92 21.51
N ASN A 12 -39.01 -43.22 21.22
CA ASN A 12 -37.88 -42.30 21.46
C ASN A 12 -37.82 -41.21 20.38
N ASN A 13 -38.58 -40.12 20.56
CA ASN A 13 -38.39 -38.87 19.84
C ASN A 13 -37.38 -37.98 20.60
N ALA A 14 -36.09 -38.14 20.30
CA ALA A 14 -35.09 -37.16 20.69
C ALA A 14 -35.16 -35.95 19.74
N PRO A 15 -35.18 -34.70 20.26
CA PRO A 15 -35.26 -33.51 19.43
C PRO A 15 -33.93 -33.28 18.70
N LYS A 16 -33.96 -33.35 17.36
CA LYS A 16 -32.87 -32.83 16.51
C LYS A 16 -32.77 -31.33 16.72
N THR A 17 -31.79 -30.90 17.50
CA THR A 17 -31.36 -29.50 17.60
C THR A 17 -30.70 -29.09 16.28
N THR A 18 -31.52 -28.64 15.33
CA THR A 18 -31.06 -27.89 14.16
C THR A 18 -30.50 -26.56 14.66
N THR A 19 -29.19 -26.50 14.81
CA THR A 19 -28.43 -25.27 15.00
C THR A 19 -28.58 -24.39 13.76
N THR A 20 -29.63 -23.56 13.78
CA THR A 20 -29.86 -22.47 12.83
C THR A 20 -28.77 -21.43 13.02
N SER A 21 -27.61 -21.68 12.36
CA SER A 21 -26.55 -20.68 12.23
C SER A 21 -27.15 -19.41 11.63
N SER A 22 -27.22 -18.37 12.46
CA SER A 22 -27.82 -17.08 12.12
C SER A 22 -27.24 -16.54 10.79
N PRO A 23 -28.06 -16.05 9.86
CA PRO A 23 -27.63 -15.57 8.54
C PRO A 23 -26.56 -14.45 8.61
N ASN A 24 -26.46 -13.76 9.76
CA ASN A 24 -25.40 -12.79 10.02
C ASN A 24 -24.01 -13.42 10.15
N THR A 25 -23.89 -14.63 10.70
CA THR A 25 -22.60 -15.30 10.88
C THR A 25 -22.03 -15.79 9.55
N LYS A 26 -22.90 -16.20 8.61
CA LYS A 26 -22.49 -16.59 7.26
C LYS A 26 -22.04 -15.39 6.43
N ARG A 27 -22.72 -14.24 6.54
CA ARG A 27 -22.28 -12.99 5.88
C ARG A 27 -20.93 -12.52 6.41
N ASN A 28 -20.71 -12.50 7.73
CA ASN A 28 -19.43 -12.07 8.29
C ASN A 28 -18.25 -12.97 7.88
N LYS A 29 -18.47 -14.29 7.79
CA LYS A 29 -17.44 -15.21 7.28
C LYS A 29 -17.14 -14.97 5.80
N GLN A 30 -18.16 -14.68 4.98
CA GLN A 30 -17.95 -14.32 3.58
C GLN A 30 -17.17 -13.00 3.46
N TYR A 31 -17.55 -11.96 4.19
CA TYR A 31 -16.81 -10.69 4.19
C TYR A 31 -15.35 -10.86 4.62
N GLN A 32 -15.06 -11.67 5.63
CA GLN A 32 -13.67 -11.93 6.03
C GLN A 32 -12.90 -12.73 4.97
N SER A 33 -13.54 -13.71 4.30
CA SER A 33 -12.93 -14.43 3.18
C SER A 33 -12.63 -13.49 2.01
N ASP A 34 -13.57 -12.61 1.65
CA ASP A 34 -13.41 -11.64 0.57
C ASP A 34 -12.31 -10.62 0.90
N ILE A 35 -12.22 -10.17 2.15
CA ILE A 35 -11.13 -9.30 2.63
C ILE A 35 -9.80 -10.04 2.57
N GLN A 36 -9.75 -11.32 2.94
CA GLN A 36 -8.53 -12.14 2.91
C GLN A 36 -8.06 -12.42 1.48
N GLU A 37 -8.99 -12.66 0.55
CA GLU A 37 -8.72 -12.83 -0.87
C GLU A 37 -8.26 -11.52 -1.50
N LEU A 38 -8.92 -10.39 -1.17
CA LEU A 38 -8.45 -9.05 -1.50
C LEU A 38 -7.05 -8.80 -0.95
N TYR A 39 -6.78 -9.17 0.30
CA TYR A 39 -5.49 -8.99 0.97
C TYR A 39 -4.37 -9.83 0.31
N THR A 40 -4.70 -11.05 -0.10
CA THR A 40 -3.78 -11.95 -0.81
C THR A 40 -3.53 -11.47 -2.24
N SER A 41 -4.57 -10.95 -2.91
CA SER A 41 -4.48 -10.28 -4.21
C SER A 41 -3.69 -8.95 -4.12
N LEU A 42 -3.84 -8.22 -3.00
CA LEU A 42 -3.14 -6.99 -2.61
C LEU A 42 -1.64 -7.21 -2.39
N LYS A 43 -1.23 -8.40 -1.96
CA LYS A 43 0.18 -8.76 -1.80
C LYS A 43 0.93 -8.94 -3.13
N SER A 44 0.22 -9.11 -4.26
CA SER A 44 0.91 -9.14 -5.56
C SER A 44 1.49 -7.76 -5.88
N THR A 45 2.77 -7.69 -6.27
CA THR A 45 3.50 -6.44 -6.60
C THR A 45 2.79 -5.59 -7.66
N SER A 46 1.88 -6.21 -8.42
CA SER A 46 1.05 -5.55 -9.43
C SER A 46 -0.08 -4.69 -8.86
N LEU A 47 -0.59 -4.95 -7.66
CA LEU A 47 -1.82 -4.29 -7.20
C LEU A 47 -1.60 -2.85 -6.73
N PRO A 48 -0.57 -2.50 -5.93
CA PRO A 48 -0.29 -1.10 -5.62
C PRO A 48 -0.13 -0.26 -6.89
N ILE A 49 0.56 -0.79 -7.89
CA ILE A 49 0.72 -0.14 -9.20
C ILE A 49 -0.63 0.06 -9.89
N LYS A 50 -1.49 -0.97 -9.91
CA LYS A 50 -2.85 -0.87 -10.48
C LYS A 50 -3.69 0.18 -9.74
N ILE A 51 -3.63 0.24 -8.41
CA ILE A 51 -4.36 1.20 -7.58
C ILE A 51 -3.87 2.63 -7.87
N ILE A 52 -2.56 2.88 -7.82
CA ILE A 52 -1.96 4.19 -8.12
C ILE A 52 -2.36 4.61 -9.53
N THR A 53 -2.19 3.70 -10.49
CA THR A 53 -2.54 3.94 -11.89
C THR A 53 -4.00 4.33 -12.01
N HIS A 54 -4.90 3.60 -11.37
CA HIS A 54 -6.33 3.88 -11.38
C HIS A 54 -6.66 5.26 -10.79
N PHE A 55 -6.13 5.58 -9.62
CA PHE A 55 -6.35 6.89 -8.99
C PHE A 55 -5.77 8.04 -9.83
N ALA A 56 -4.59 7.86 -10.42
CA ALA A 56 -4.00 8.86 -11.30
C ALA A 56 -4.85 9.09 -12.55
N TYR A 57 -5.42 8.03 -13.15
CA TYR A 57 -6.37 8.14 -14.25
C TYR A 57 -7.69 8.81 -13.85
N ILE A 58 -8.23 8.53 -12.66
CA ILE A 58 -9.42 9.22 -12.14
C ILE A 58 -9.13 10.71 -11.95
N ALA A 59 -8.04 11.05 -11.27
CA ALA A 59 -7.64 12.43 -11.03
C ALA A 59 -7.41 13.19 -12.34
N ALA A 60 -6.87 12.51 -13.35
CA ALA A 60 -6.69 13.07 -14.68
C ALA A 60 -7.98 13.18 -15.51
N GLY A 61 -9.16 12.77 -15.01
CA GLY A 61 -10.41 12.82 -15.78
C GLY A 61 -10.46 11.78 -16.91
N MET A 62 -9.73 10.66 -16.78
CA MET A 62 -9.62 9.59 -17.77
C MET A 62 -9.88 8.19 -17.18
N PRO A 63 -10.97 7.94 -16.44
CA PRO A 63 -11.26 6.61 -15.90
C PRO A 63 -11.44 5.58 -17.03
N LYS A 64 -10.86 4.38 -16.87
CA LYS A 64 -10.84 3.33 -17.92
C LYS A 64 -12.22 2.72 -18.24
N SER A 65 -13.14 2.67 -17.28
CA SER A 65 -14.57 2.37 -17.49
C SER A 65 -15.35 2.69 -16.22
N HIS A 66 -16.63 3.03 -16.33
CA HIS A 66 -17.53 3.09 -15.18
C HIS A 66 -18.20 1.71 -15.03
N PRO A 67 -17.98 0.97 -13.93
CA PRO A 67 -18.53 -0.39 -13.79
C PRO A 67 -20.07 -0.41 -13.80
N SER A 68 -20.71 0.68 -13.40
CA SER A 68 -22.18 0.80 -13.32
C SER A 68 -22.90 1.00 -14.66
N ARG A 69 -22.18 1.12 -15.79
CA ARG A 69 -22.79 1.30 -17.12
C ARG A 69 -21.93 0.65 -18.21
N PRO A 70 -21.85 -0.69 -18.24
CA PRO A 70 -21.09 -1.41 -19.28
C PRO A 70 -21.61 -1.16 -20.71
N THR A 71 -22.84 -0.65 -20.84
CA THR A 71 -23.50 -0.34 -22.12
C THR A 71 -23.46 1.13 -22.52
N SER A 72 -22.86 2.05 -21.74
CA SER A 72 -22.79 3.44 -22.19
C SER A 72 -21.74 3.56 -23.30
N SER A 73 -22.19 3.68 -24.53
CA SER A 73 -21.39 4.02 -25.73
C SER A 73 -20.67 5.38 -25.62
N HIS A 74 -20.84 6.10 -24.51
CA HIS A 74 -20.11 7.31 -24.20
C HIS A 74 -18.64 6.98 -23.94
N VAL A 75 -17.84 7.08 -25.00
CA VAL A 75 -16.38 7.19 -24.91
C VAL A 75 -16.07 8.33 -23.95
N ILE A 76 -15.36 8.02 -22.86
CA ILE A 76 -14.97 9.03 -21.87
C ILE A 76 -13.96 9.95 -22.52
N THR A 77 -14.42 11.13 -22.92
CA THR A 77 -13.61 12.17 -23.54
C THR A 77 -12.85 12.94 -22.47
N PHE A 78 -11.53 13.03 -22.60
CA PHE A 78 -10.69 13.85 -21.74
C PHE A 78 -11.06 15.33 -21.88
N ARG A 79 -11.47 15.97 -20.78
CA ARG A 79 -11.96 17.36 -20.75
C ARG A 79 -11.25 18.14 -19.63
N PRO A 80 -9.98 18.53 -19.80
CA PRO A 80 -9.15 19.10 -18.72
C PRO A 80 -9.71 20.41 -18.11
N TYR A 81 -10.51 21.15 -18.86
CA TYR A 81 -11.17 22.38 -18.42
C TYR A 81 -12.60 22.18 -17.88
N SER A 82 -13.06 20.94 -17.73
CA SER A 82 -14.39 20.65 -17.19
C SER A 82 -14.47 20.94 -15.69
N SER A 83 -15.52 21.65 -15.27
CA SER A 83 -15.84 21.84 -13.84
C SER A 83 -16.09 20.51 -13.11
N ARG A 84 -16.59 19.48 -13.81
CA ARG A 84 -16.79 18.14 -13.26
C ARG A 84 -15.46 17.50 -12.86
N ASP A 85 -14.45 17.58 -13.73
CA ASP A 85 -13.13 17.02 -13.47
C ASP A 85 -12.38 17.84 -12.40
N ALA A 86 -12.61 19.17 -12.35
CA ALA A 86 -12.14 20.02 -11.24
C ALA A 86 -12.68 19.55 -9.88
N HIS A 87 -13.97 19.18 -9.82
CA HIS A 87 -14.58 18.69 -8.59
C HIS A 87 -13.94 17.40 -8.07
N ILE A 88 -13.51 16.49 -8.96
CA ILE A 88 -12.81 15.25 -8.58
C ILE A 88 -11.50 15.57 -7.84
N LEU A 89 -10.73 16.57 -8.28
CA LEU A 89 -9.49 16.96 -7.56
C LEU A 89 -9.80 17.57 -6.20
N CYS A 90 -10.88 18.35 -6.08
CA CYS A 90 -11.32 18.89 -4.79
C CYS A 90 -11.71 17.78 -3.82
N GLN A 91 -12.46 16.77 -4.28
CA GLN A 91 -12.81 15.59 -3.48
C GLN A 91 -11.54 14.84 -3.05
N MET A 92 -10.60 14.62 -3.97
CA MET A 92 -9.35 13.94 -3.69
C MET A 92 -8.48 14.68 -2.68
N LYS A 93 -8.43 16.02 -2.75
CA LYS A 93 -7.77 16.86 -1.74
C LYS A 93 -8.38 16.66 -0.35
N ARG A 94 -9.72 16.69 -0.24
CA ARG A 94 -10.41 16.40 1.03
C ARG A 94 -10.13 14.99 1.53
N SER A 95 -10.10 14.00 0.63
CA SER A 95 -9.73 12.62 0.97
C SER A 95 -8.32 12.50 1.55
N ILE A 96 -7.36 13.29 1.06
CA ILE A 96 -6.00 13.35 1.63
C ILE A 96 -6.05 13.88 3.06
N GLU A 97 -6.82 14.95 3.31
CA GLU A 97 -6.94 15.60 4.63
C GLU A 97 -7.52 14.66 5.70
N VAL A 98 -8.38 13.73 5.32
CA VAL A 98 -9.01 12.76 6.23
C VAL A 98 -8.40 11.36 6.16
N SER A 99 -7.41 11.12 5.29
CA SER A 99 -6.81 9.80 5.15
C SER A 99 -5.85 9.49 6.29
N ASP A 100 -6.09 8.38 6.98
CA ASP A 100 -5.15 7.83 7.94
C ASP A 100 -4.21 6.83 7.25
N GLY A 101 -2.91 7.09 7.33
CA GLY A 101 -1.87 6.16 6.89
C GLY A 101 -1.01 6.66 5.74
N THR A 102 0.31 6.67 5.97
CA THR A 102 1.32 7.26 5.08
C THR A 102 1.26 6.73 3.65
N LYS A 103 0.96 5.43 3.45
CA LYS A 103 0.87 4.83 2.10
C LYS A 103 -0.33 5.35 1.31
N VAL A 104 -1.51 5.40 1.94
CA VAL A 104 -2.74 5.86 1.29
C VAL A 104 -2.62 7.35 0.96
N THR A 105 -2.18 8.15 1.93
CA THR A 105 -1.93 9.58 1.73
C THR A 105 -0.96 9.83 0.58
N LEU A 106 0.15 9.07 0.49
CA LEU A 106 1.12 9.19 -0.58
C LEU A 106 0.51 8.89 -1.97
N ILE A 107 -0.26 7.79 -2.08
CA ILE A 107 -0.94 7.41 -3.33
C ILE A 107 -1.89 8.52 -3.78
N LEU A 108 -2.70 9.03 -2.86
CA LEU A 108 -3.65 10.10 -3.16
C LEU A 108 -2.95 11.41 -3.54
N GLN A 109 -1.84 11.76 -2.88
CA GLN A 109 -1.06 12.95 -3.20
C GLN A 109 -0.44 12.88 -4.60
N GLU A 110 0.17 11.76 -4.98
CA GLU A 110 0.78 11.63 -6.31
C GLU A 110 -0.27 11.56 -7.42
N ALA A 111 -1.42 10.93 -7.18
CA ALA A 111 -2.52 10.98 -8.14
C ALA A 111 -3.15 12.37 -8.25
N LEU A 112 -3.31 13.12 -7.14
CA LEU A 112 -3.71 14.53 -7.20
C LEU A 112 -2.70 15.38 -8.00
N ARG A 113 -1.40 15.13 -7.83
CA ARG A 113 -0.35 15.79 -8.62
C ARG A 113 -0.48 15.44 -10.10
N ALA A 114 -0.69 14.18 -10.44
CA ALA A 114 -0.92 13.75 -11.83
C ALA A 114 -2.12 14.50 -12.44
N GLY A 115 -3.23 14.57 -11.72
CA GLY A 115 -4.44 15.27 -12.16
C GLY A 115 -4.24 16.77 -12.35
N LYS A 116 -3.47 17.44 -11.48
CA LYS A 116 -3.10 18.85 -11.65
C LYS A 116 -2.18 19.05 -12.87
N ALA A 117 -1.15 18.22 -13.01
CA ALA A 117 -0.21 18.28 -14.12
C ALA A 117 -0.89 18.04 -15.48
N CYS A 118 -1.91 17.17 -15.55
CA CYS A 118 -2.71 16.97 -16.77
C CYS A 118 -3.49 18.22 -17.22
N ARG A 119 -3.66 19.21 -16.34
CA ARG A 119 -4.44 20.44 -16.59
C ARG A 119 -3.56 21.68 -16.62
N ASP A 120 -2.27 21.49 -16.41
CA ASP A 120 -1.28 22.54 -16.46
C ASP A 120 -0.81 22.70 -17.92
N GLU A 121 -1.03 23.88 -18.46
CA GLU A 121 -0.71 24.24 -19.85
C GLU A 121 0.80 24.18 -20.11
N SER A 122 1.62 24.39 -19.08
CA SER A 122 3.09 24.29 -19.20
C SER A 122 3.60 22.86 -19.21
N THR A 123 2.85 21.92 -18.60
CA THR A 123 3.23 20.49 -18.58
C THR A 123 2.68 19.74 -19.79
N VAL A 124 1.45 20.04 -20.20
CA VAL A 124 0.77 19.37 -21.33
C VAL A 124 0.23 20.43 -22.29
N GLU A 125 1.11 21.01 -23.10
CA GLU A 125 0.75 22.06 -24.07
C GLU A 125 -0.36 21.64 -25.04
N GLU A 126 -0.46 20.34 -25.36
CA GLU A 126 -1.49 19.79 -26.25
C GLU A 126 -2.91 20.02 -25.73
N ILE A 127 -3.12 20.33 -24.45
CA ILE A 127 -4.45 20.66 -23.92
C ILE A 127 -4.95 22.03 -24.38
N LEU A 128 -4.06 22.94 -24.83
CA LEU A 128 -4.44 24.29 -25.26
C LEU A 128 -5.45 24.29 -26.40
N VAL A 129 -5.38 23.28 -27.30
CA VAL A 129 -6.33 23.12 -28.40
C VAL A 129 -7.76 22.85 -27.88
N LEU A 130 -7.88 22.28 -26.68
CA LEU A 130 -9.15 21.95 -26.04
C LEU A 130 -9.78 23.14 -25.30
N LYS A 131 -9.02 24.21 -25.06
CA LYS A 131 -9.47 25.40 -24.30
C LYS A 131 -10.68 26.09 -24.97
N LYS A 132 -10.72 26.06 -26.31
CA LYS A 132 -11.81 26.60 -27.13
C LYS A 132 -13.15 25.89 -26.88
N PHE A 133 -13.10 24.62 -26.50
CA PHE A 133 -14.29 23.76 -26.33
C PHE A 133 -14.74 23.63 -24.86
N GLY A 134 -13.96 24.13 -23.89
CA GLY A 134 -14.19 23.93 -22.46
C GLY A 134 -14.62 25.16 -21.66
N SER A 135 -14.71 26.35 -22.28
CA SER A 135 -14.77 27.63 -21.55
C SER A 135 -16.16 28.06 -21.02
N GLY A 136 -17.22 27.26 -21.23
CA GLY A 136 -18.51 27.42 -20.54
C GLY A 136 -19.26 28.75 -20.74
N LYS A 137 -18.79 29.64 -21.63
CA LYS A 137 -19.47 30.92 -21.92
C LYS A 137 -20.75 30.76 -22.73
N SER A 138 -20.98 29.60 -23.33
CA SER A 138 -22.29 29.21 -23.83
C SER A 138 -22.73 27.94 -23.11
N ARG A 139 -24.01 27.87 -22.75
CA ARG A 139 -24.67 26.60 -22.35
C ARG A 139 -24.55 25.51 -23.44
N PHE A 140 -24.07 25.91 -24.63
CA PHE A 140 -23.74 25.13 -25.81
C PHE A 140 -22.35 25.57 -26.32
N GLY A 141 -21.27 25.19 -25.64
CA GLY A 141 -19.91 25.37 -26.20
C GLY A 141 -19.89 24.88 -27.65
N ASP A 142 -19.23 25.60 -28.56
CA ASP A 142 -19.21 25.31 -30.00
C ASP A 142 -18.75 23.86 -30.26
N GLY A 143 -19.71 22.94 -30.36
CA GLY A 143 -19.52 21.53 -30.65
C GLY A 143 -18.99 20.66 -29.51
N ASP A 144 -19.34 19.38 -29.57
CA ASP A 144 -18.62 18.35 -28.84
C ASP A 144 -17.14 18.39 -29.25
N VAL A 145 -16.24 18.29 -28.26
CA VAL A 145 -14.79 18.21 -28.50
C VAL A 145 -14.50 17.13 -29.55
N PRO A 146 -13.84 17.47 -30.68
CA PRO A 146 -13.47 16.49 -31.67
C PRO A 146 -12.67 15.35 -31.03
N LEU A 147 -13.13 14.11 -31.25
CA LEU A 147 -12.61 12.95 -30.54
C LEU A 147 -11.11 12.76 -30.76
N ASP A 148 -10.60 13.12 -31.94
CA ASP A 148 -9.18 13.00 -32.28
C ASP A 148 -8.32 14.00 -31.51
N LEU A 149 -8.80 15.24 -31.32
CA LEU A 149 -8.12 16.23 -30.49
C LEU A 149 -8.10 15.81 -29.02
N ALA A 150 -9.24 15.31 -28.51
CA ALA A 150 -9.31 14.80 -27.15
C ALA A 150 -8.37 13.60 -26.94
N ARG A 151 -8.30 12.68 -27.90
CA ARG A 151 -7.39 11.52 -27.86
C ARG A 151 -5.92 11.94 -27.90
N MET A 152 -5.59 12.92 -28.74
CA MET A 152 -4.23 13.47 -28.83
C MET A 152 -3.81 14.08 -27.49
N ALA A 153 -4.61 14.99 -26.94
CA ALA A 153 -4.34 15.62 -25.65
C ALA A 153 -4.31 14.60 -24.50
N ALA A 154 -5.22 13.61 -24.51
CA ALA A 154 -5.23 12.53 -23.52
C ALA A 154 -3.95 11.67 -23.60
N LYS A 155 -3.47 11.37 -24.81
CA LYS A 155 -2.22 10.63 -25.01
C LYS A 155 -1.04 11.44 -24.45
N ALA A 156 -0.96 12.72 -24.77
CA ALA A 156 0.09 13.60 -24.24
C ALA A 156 0.03 13.69 -22.71
N ALA A 157 -1.14 13.90 -22.12
CA ALA A 157 -1.33 13.95 -20.67
C ALA A 157 -0.92 12.65 -19.97
N LYS A 158 -1.21 11.49 -20.58
CA LYS A 158 -0.76 10.19 -20.06
C LYS A 158 0.76 10.09 -20.01
N GLU A 159 1.44 10.47 -21.08
CA GLU A 159 2.89 10.36 -21.19
C GLU A 159 3.62 11.40 -20.33
N LYS A 160 3.20 12.67 -20.40
CA LYS A 160 3.91 13.78 -19.76
C LYS A 160 3.57 14.00 -18.29
N ALA A 161 2.35 13.64 -17.86
CA ALA A 161 1.90 13.90 -16.49
C ALA A 161 1.62 12.62 -15.69
N VAL A 162 0.80 11.71 -16.22
CA VAL A 162 0.36 10.52 -15.46
C VAL A 162 1.52 9.54 -15.20
N LYS A 163 2.23 9.10 -16.25
CA LYS A 163 3.32 8.12 -16.11
C LYS A 163 4.44 8.58 -15.16
N PRO A 164 4.96 9.82 -15.24
CA PRO A 164 5.98 10.29 -14.31
C PRO A 164 5.51 10.32 -12.86
N SER A 165 4.26 10.73 -12.61
CA SER A 165 3.67 10.69 -11.26
C SER A 165 3.52 9.28 -10.71
N ILE A 166 3.10 8.30 -11.55
CA ILE A 166 3.03 6.90 -11.13
C ILE A 166 4.43 6.37 -10.79
N LYS A 167 5.43 6.61 -11.66
CA LYS A 167 6.81 6.20 -11.43
C LYS A 167 7.33 6.75 -10.10
N ARG A 168 7.18 8.06 -9.88
CA ARG A 168 7.58 8.72 -8.62
C ARG A 168 6.87 8.15 -7.40
N CYS A 169 5.59 7.79 -7.53
CA CYS A 169 4.85 7.17 -6.41
C CYS A 169 5.39 5.79 -6.05
N ILE A 170 5.75 4.99 -7.05
CA ILE A 170 6.34 3.66 -6.86
C ILE A 170 7.68 3.80 -6.13
N GLU A 171 8.58 4.67 -6.62
CA GLU A 171 9.88 4.93 -6.00
C GLU A 171 9.74 5.36 -4.53
N LYS A 172 8.77 6.22 -4.22
CA LYS A 172 8.51 6.65 -2.84
C LYS A 172 7.94 5.53 -1.96
N LEU A 173 7.11 4.65 -2.51
CA LEU A 173 6.58 3.51 -1.76
C LEU A 173 7.67 2.48 -1.47
N GLU A 174 8.55 2.23 -2.44
CA GLU A 174 9.73 1.38 -2.29
C GLU A 174 10.66 1.96 -1.21
N ALA A 175 10.97 3.26 -1.28
CA ALA A 175 11.76 3.94 -0.25
C ALA A 175 11.12 3.87 1.15
N LEU A 176 9.80 3.96 1.24
CA LEU A 176 9.07 3.84 2.52
C LEU A 176 9.15 2.41 3.08
N ASN A 177 9.05 1.40 2.22
CA ASN A 177 9.22 0.01 2.64
C ASN A 177 10.65 -0.26 3.10
N ALA A 178 11.65 0.21 2.32
CA ALA A 178 13.06 0.10 2.68
C ALA A 178 13.37 0.77 4.03
N SER A 179 12.83 1.97 4.27
CA SER A 179 12.99 2.69 5.54
C SER A 179 12.44 1.90 6.74
N LYS A 180 11.31 1.19 6.57
CA LYS A 180 10.75 0.33 7.61
C LYS A 180 11.65 -0.87 7.88
N SER A 181 12.13 -1.55 6.84
CA SER A 181 13.06 -2.68 6.99
C SER A 181 14.36 -2.26 7.66
N ILE A 182 14.94 -1.12 7.26
CA ILE A 182 16.14 -0.55 7.88
C ILE A 182 15.91 -0.25 9.37
N SER A 183 14.76 0.34 9.71
CA SER A 183 14.43 0.65 11.10
C SER A 183 14.26 -0.61 11.93
N ALA A 184 13.60 -1.63 11.39
CA ALA A 184 13.44 -2.93 12.05
C ALA A 184 14.80 -3.61 12.28
N LEU A 185 15.65 -3.67 11.25
CA LEU A 185 16.99 -4.26 11.35
C LEU A 185 17.84 -3.60 12.45
N ARG A 186 17.81 -2.27 12.54
CA ARG A 186 18.50 -1.51 13.59
C ARG A 186 17.96 -1.85 14.97
N GLN A 187 16.63 -1.89 15.12
CA GLN A 187 15.98 -2.25 16.38
C GLN A 187 16.35 -3.67 16.82
N THR A 188 16.35 -4.65 15.90
CA THR A 188 16.75 -6.02 16.25
C THR A 188 18.22 -6.08 16.67
N ALA A 189 19.13 -5.43 15.94
CA ALA A 189 20.54 -5.40 16.29
C ALA A 189 20.78 -4.73 17.66
N ASP A 190 20.11 -3.61 17.95
CA ASP A 190 20.16 -2.95 19.25
C ASP A 190 19.64 -3.84 20.39
N LEU A 191 18.50 -4.52 20.18
CA LEU A 191 17.91 -5.44 21.16
C LEU A 191 18.84 -6.62 21.43
N PHE A 192 19.45 -7.17 20.37
CA PHE A 192 20.41 -8.26 20.47
C PHE A 192 21.65 -7.85 21.29
N LEU A 193 22.23 -6.69 20.98
CA LEU A 193 23.37 -6.16 21.73
C LEU A 193 23.01 -5.96 23.21
N GLN A 194 21.86 -5.35 23.52
CA GLN A 194 21.40 -5.16 24.89
C GLN A 194 21.22 -6.48 25.63
N THR A 195 20.59 -7.47 24.98
CA THR A 195 20.39 -8.81 25.55
C THR A 195 21.71 -9.46 25.92
N LYS A 196 22.72 -9.36 25.04
CA LYS A 196 24.05 -9.93 25.27
C LYS A 196 24.79 -9.23 26.41
N LEU A 197 24.73 -7.90 26.47
CA LEU A 197 25.32 -7.11 27.54
C LEU A 197 24.69 -7.39 28.92
N GLN A 198 23.38 -7.64 28.96
CA GLN A 198 22.68 -8.04 30.18
C GLN A 198 23.13 -9.44 30.64
N GLN A 199 23.22 -10.40 29.73
CA GLN A 199 23.69 -11.75 30.03
C GLN A 199 25.11 -11.77 30.62
N THR A 200 26.02 -10.95 30.09
CA THR A 200 27.39 -10.83 30.61
C THR A 200 27.45 -10.12 31.95
N SER A 201 26.55 -9.16 32.20
CA SER A 201 26.48 -8.44 33.47
C SER A 201 25.97 -9.34 34.61
N SER A 202 25.06 -10.28 34.32
CA SER A 202 24.60 -11.28 35.28
C SER A 202 25.69 -12.29 35.69
N SER A 203 26.75 -12.45 34.89
CA SER A 203 27.78 -13.48 35.09
C SER A 203 29.07 -13.00 35.78
N SER A 204 29.02 -11.92 36.56
CA SER A 204 30.02 -11.47 37.56
C SER A 204 30.86 -10.21 37.23
N LYS A 205 30.83 -9.64 36.02
CA LYS A 205 31.48 -8.35 35.73
C LYS A 205 30.47 -7.36 35.14
N ASN A 206 30.22 -6.24 35.82
CA ASN A 206 29.49 -5.12 35.22
C ASN A 206 30.26 -4.62 33.99
N VAL A 207 29.62 -4.66 32.82
CA VAL A 207 30.24 -4.18 31.59
C VAL A 207 30.49 -2.67 31.71
N SER A 208 31.71 -2.23 31.45
CA SER A 208 32.04 -0.80 31.50
C SER A 208 31.27 -0.04 30.42
N PRO A 209 30.74 1.17 30.70
CA PRO A 209 30.07 2.00 29.70
C PRO A 209 30.97 2.34 28.48
N LYS A 210 32.30 2.31 28.66
CA LYS A 210 33.26 2.47 27.56
C LYS A 210 33.19 1.31 26.56
N VAL A 211 33.00 0.08 27.05
CA VAL A 211 32.89 -1.13 26.22
C VAL A 211 31.59 -1.10 25.42
N GLU A 212 30.48 -0.75 26.07
CA GLU A 212 29.20 -0.59 25.39
C GLU A 212 29.30 0.43 24.25
N SER A 213 29.94 1.58 24.48
CA SER A 213 30.15 2.60 23.45
C SER A 213 30.96 2.07 22.25
N ILE A 214 32.02 1.29 22.51
CA ILE A 214 32.82 0.66 21.45
C ILE A 214 31.97 -0.34 20.64
N LEU A 215 31.21 -1.20 21.32
CA LEU A 215 30.35 -2.19 20.67
C LEU A 215 29.25 -1.54 19.83
N ARG A 216 28.61 -0.48 20.32
CA ARG A 216 27.63 0.30 19.54
C ARG A 216 28.26 0.90 18.30
N LYS A 217 29.48 1.44 18.40
CA LYS A 217 30.20 2.00 17.25
C LYS A 217 30.52 0.92 16.21
N ARG A 218 30.95 -0.27 16.63
CA ARG A 218 31.22 -1.41 15.73
C ARG A 218 29.94 -1.96 15.09
N MET A 219 28.87 -2.13 15.87
CA MET A 219 27.56 -2.52 15.37
C MET A 219 27.05 -1.54 14.31
N ASN A 220 27.16 -0.23 14.54
CA ASN A 220 26.79 0.78 13.55
C ASN A 220 27.62 0.70 12.26
N ALA A 221 28.90 0.34 12.36
CA ALA A 221 29.74 0.11 11.19
C ALA A 221 29.29 -1.14 10.40
N ILE A 222 28.94 -2.22 11.09
CA ILE A 222 28.39 -3.45 10.47
C ILE A 222 27.06 -3.16 9.78
N LEU A 223 26.16 -2.43 10.43
CA LEU A 223 24.83 -2.10 9.91
C LEU A 223 24.87 -1.17 8.70
N HIS A 224 25.98 -0.46 8.46
CA HIS A 224 26.06 0.56 7.42
C HIS A 224 25.80 0.00 6.02
N GLN A 225 26.54 -1.04 5.61
CA GLN A 225 26.41 -1.61 4.26
C GLN A 225 25.04 -2.27 4.03
N PRO A 226 24.52 -3.14 4.94
CA PRO A 226 23.18 -3.69 4.82
C PRO A 226 22.08 -2.63 4.72
N CYS A 227 22.22 -1.51 5.44
CA CYS A 227 21.26 -0.40 5.33
C CYS A 227 21.28 0.28 3.95
N ILE A 228 22.45 0.33 3.30
CA ILE A 228 22.58 0.83 1.92
C ILE A 228 21.95 -0.18 0.97
N ASP A 229 22.28 -1.46 1.08
CA ASP A 229 21.78 -2.52 0.19
C ASP A 229 20.25 -2.62 0.25
N LEU A 230 19.67 -2.52 1.46
CA LEU A 230 18.21 -2.48 1.65
C LEU A 230 17.56 -1.24 1.04
N ARG A 231 18.26 -0.09 1.04
CA ARG A 231 17.76 1.15 0.44
C ARG A 231 17.76 1.08 -1.09
N GLU A 232 18.78 0.45 -1.66
CA GLU A 232 18.93 0.28 -3.10
C GLU A 232 18.13 -0.90 -3.65
N GLY A 233 17.54 -1.73 -2.77
CA GLY A 233 16.82 -2.94 -3.17
C GLY A 233 17.75 -4.03 -3.71
N VAL A 234 19.05 -3.93 -3.42
CA VAL A 234 20.09 -4.89 -3.83
C VAL A 234 20.23 -6.03 -2.80
N GLY A 235 19.72 -5.82 -1.59
CA GLY A 235 19.66 -6.83 -0.54
C GLY A 235 18.73 -7.99 -0.94
N GLY A 236 19.20 -9.22 -0.76
CA GLY A 236 18.38 -10.44 -0.88
C GLY A 236 17.30 -10.51 0.19
N ASP A 237 16.97 -11.72 0.64
CA ASP A 237 15.99 -11.91 1.71
C ASP A 237 16.38 -11.11 2.97
N VAL A 238 15.45 -10.28 3.48
CA VAL A 238 15.67 -9.42 4.65
C VAL A 238 16.04 -10.26 5.86
N ASP A 239 15.46 -11.45 5.98
CA ASP A 239 15.71 -12.37 7.09
C ASP A 239 17.15 -12.91 7.04
N LEU A 240 17.69 -13.16 5.84
CA LEU A 240 19.09 -13.58 5.67
C LEU A 240 20.07 -12.47 6.00
N ILE A 241 19.76 -11.24 5.60
CA ILE A 241 20.58 -10.06 5.93
C ILE A 241 20.60 -9.86 7.44
N GLU A 242 19.44 -9.97 8.09
CA GLU A 242 19.31 -9.85 9.54
C GLU A 242 20.16 -10.90 10.27
N LEU A 243 20.06 -12.17 9.87
CA LEU A 243 20.87 -13.25 10.44
C LEU A 243 22.37 -13.00 10.29
N GLU A 244 22.83 -12.55 9.12
CA GLU A 244 24.25 -12.29 8.89
C GLU A 244 24.75 -11.10 9.72
N VAL A 245 23.95 -10.03 9.83
CA VAL A 245 24.27 -8.89 10.71
C VAL A 245 24.41 -9.35 12.16
N LEU A 246 23.45 -10.13 12.67
CA LEU A 246 23.50 -10.62 14.04
C LEU A 246 24.71 -11.52 14.29
N ARG A 247 25.07 -12.36 13.32
CA ARG A 247 26.28 -13.20 13.38
C ARG A 247 27.56 -12.37 13.46
N LEU A 248 27.68 -11.31 12.66
CA LEU A 248 28.82 -10.41 12.67
C LEU A 248 28.89 -9.61 13.98
N VAL A 249 27.75 -9.12 14.48
CA VAL A 249 27.67 -8.41 15.77
C VAL A 249 28.08 -9.33 16.92
N GLN A 250 27.61 -10.58 16.94
CA GLN A 250 28.02 -11.56 17.94
C GLN A 250 29.54 -11.78 17.94
N LYS A 251 30.13 -11.94 16.75
CA LYS A 251 31.59 -12.09 16.61
C LYS A 251 32.35 -10.90 17.19
N GLU A 252 31.89 -9.68 16.95
CA GLU A 252 32.52 -8.47 17.52
C GLU A 252 32.37 -8.38 19.03
N ILE A 253 31.21 -8.79 19.57
CA ILE A 253 31.00 -8.88 21.02
C ILE A 253 32.02 -9.85 21.63
N ASP A 254 32.14 -11.05 21.07
CA ASP A 254 33.06 -12.06 21.58
C ASP A 254 34.52 -11.59 21.55
N LEU A 255 34.94 -10.92 20.47
CA LEU A 255 36.30 -10.36 20.36
C LEU A 255 36.58 -9.29 21.42
N VAL A 256 35.65 -8.34 21.61
CA VAL A 256 35.85 -7.25 22.58
C VAL A 256 35.81 -7.77 24.02
N LEU A 257 35.01 -8.82 24.31
CA LEU A 257 34.95 -9.43 25.63
C LEU A 257 36.17 -10.31 25.95
N LEU A 258 36.81 -10.90 24.94
CA LEU A 258 38.06 -11.64 25.11
C LEU A 258 39.24 -10.74 25.48
N ASP A 259 39.21 -9.47 25.08
CA ASP A 259 40.24 -8.47 25.40
C ASP A 259 40.11 -7.88 26.83
N GLN A 260 39.12 -8.33 27.64
CA GLN A 260 38.80 -7.82 29.00
C GLN A 260 39.19 -8.76 30.14
#